data_AF-A0A848M2S1-F1
#
_entry.id   AF-A0A848M2S1-F1
#
_cell.length_a   1.000
_cell.length_b   1.000
_cell.length_c   1.000
_cell.angle_alpha   90.00
_cell.angle_beta   90.00
_cell.angle_gamma   90.00
#
_symmetry.space_group_name_H-M   'P 1'
#
loop_
_entity.id
_entity.type
_entity.pdbx_description
1 polymer ?
#
loop_
_entity_poly.entity_id
_entity_poly.type
_entity_poly.pdbx_seq_one_letter_code
_entity_poly.pdbx_strand_id
1 'polypeptide(L)' 'VARIRQDQSVDGGRGLVLVVSGDNLRKGAALNTIQIAELLV' A
#
# COMPACT_ATOMS: atom_id res chain seq x y z
N VAL A 1 -2.78 -1.52 -6.93
CA VAL A 1 -1.32 -1.36 -7.15
C VAL A 1 -0.99 -1.74 -8.57
N ALA A 2 -0.09 -1.02 -9.24
CA ALA A 2 0.29 -1.25 -10.64
C ALA A 2 1.66 -0.64 -10.96
N ARG A 3 2.08 -0.77 -12.24
CA ARG A 3 3.30 -0.16 -12.80
C ARG A 3 4.59 -0.55 -12.04
N ILE A 4 4.63 -1.79 -11.57
CA ILE A 4 5.76 -2.38 -10.85
C ILE A 4 6.95 -2.54 -11.80
N ARG A 5 8.09 -1.94 -11.46
CA ARG A 5 9.31 -1.93 -12.27
C ARG A 5 10.54 -1.91 -11.36
N GLN A 6 11.64 -2.49 -11.85
CA GLN A 6 12.94 -2.38 -11.20
C GLN A 6 13.43 -0.93 -11.23
N ASP A 7 13.77 -0.37 -10.07
CA ASP A 7 14.45 0.92 -10.00
C ASP A 7 15.94 0.72 -10.30
N GLN A 8 16.44 1.46 -11.30
CA GLN A 8 17.84 1.40 -11.75
C GLN A 8 18.76 2.32 -10.94
N SER A 9 18.19 3.23 -10.14
CA SER A 9 18.97 4.13 -9.28
C SER A 9 19.48 3.47 -8.00
N VAL A 10 19.00 2.26 -7.68
CA VAL A 10 19.35 1.51 -6.47
C VAL A 10 20.22 0.30 -6.84
N ASP A 11 21.44 0.28 -6.31
CA ASP A 11 22.41 -0.78 -6.57
C ASP A 11 21.95 -2.18 -6.12
N GLY A 12 22.42 -3.18 -6.87
CA GLY A 12 22.23 -4.59 -6.57
C GLY A 12 20.84 -5.11 -6.93
N GLY A 13 20.09 -4.42 -7.80
CA GLY A 13 18.75 -4.85 -8.20
C GLY A 13 17.73 -4.83 -7.05
N ARG A 14 17.94 -3.98 -6.04
CA ARG A 14 17.11 -3.93 -4.83
C ARG A 14 16.01 -2.87 -4.85
N GLY A 15 16.01 -1.97 -5.84
CA GLY A 15 15.04 -0.89 -5.90
C GLY A 15 13.76 -1.26 -6.66
N LEU A 16 12.63 -0.68 -6.23
CA LEU A 16 11.33 -0.97 -6.82
C LEU A 16 10.53 0.33 -6.99
N VAL A 17 10.04 0.56 -8.21
CA VAL A 17 9.06 1.62 -8.48
C VAL A 17 7.70 0.97 -8.67
N LEU A 18 6.70 1.46 -7.94
CA LEU A 18 5.30 1.05 -8.08
C LEU A 18 4.36 2.23 -7.87
N VAL A 19 3.14 2.11 -8.36
CA VAL A 19 2.06 3.09 -8.17
C VAL A 19 0.92 2.44 -7.42
N VAL A 20 0.38 3.14 -6.42
CA VAL A 20 -0.75 2.67 -5.60
C VAL A 20 -1.84 3.73 -5.62
N SER A 21 -3.08 3.28 -5.78
CA SER A 21 -4.28 4.07 -5.56
C SER A 21 -5.19 3.28 -4.63
N GLY A 22 -5.87 3.99 -3.72
CA GLY A 22 -6.79 3.43 -2.75
C GLY A 22 -7.82 4.46 -2.32
N ASP A 23 -8.97 3.98 -1.86
CA ASP A 23 -10.05 4.82 -1.35
C ASP A 23 -9.67 5.40 0.02
N ASN A 24 -9.60 6.73 0.10
CA ASN A 24 -9.17 7.47 1.28
C ASN A 24 -10.22 7.48 2.40
N LEU A 25 -11.51 7.41 2.08
CA LEU A 25 -12.59 7.40 3.07
C LEU A 25 -12.85 5.99 3.60
N ARG A 26 -12.62 4.96 2.78
CA ARG A 26 -12.69 3.57 3.21
C ARG A 26 -11.40 3.17 3.90
N LYS A 27 -10.41 2.63 3.17
CA LYS A 27 -9.23 2.03 3.81
C LYS A 27 -8.31 3.08 4.44
N GLY A 28 -8.36 4.33 3.97
CA GLY A 28 -7.68 5.45 4.63
C GLY A 28 -8.34 5.96 5.91
N ALA A 29 -9.59 5.54 6.22
CA ALA A 29 -10.31 5.97 7.40
C ALA A 29 -11.27 4.88 7.92
N ALA A 30 -12.53 4.88 7.46
CA ALA A 30 -13.63 4.16 8.10
C ALA A 30 -13.43 2.64 8.12
N LEU A 31 -12.98 2.05 7.01
CA LEU A 31 -12.79 0.60 6.90
C LEU A 31 -11.69 0.12 7.83
N ASN A 32 -10.60 0.88 8.00
CA ASN A 32 -9.50 0.46 8.86
C ASN A 32 -9.91 0.46 10.35
N THR A 33 -10.71 1.45 10.78
CA THR A 33 -11.25 1.51 12.15
C THR A 33 -12.12 0.28 12.46
N ILE A 34 -13.02 -0.08 11.54
CA ILE A 34 -13.88 -1.26 11.71
C ILE A 34 -13.03 -2.53 11.76
N GLN A 35 -12.07 -2.69 10.85
CA GLN A 35 -11.18 -3.87 10.85
C GLN A 35 -10.36 -4.00 12.13
N ILE A 36 -9.90 -2.90 12.72
CA ILE A 36 -9.24 -2.92 14.04
C ILE A 36 -10.22 -3.38 15.10
N ALA A 37 -11.46 -2.88 15.11
CA ALA A 37 -12.48 -3.28 16.06
C ALA A 37 -12.80 -4.78 15.95
N GLU A 38 -12.88 -5.33 14.73
CA GLU A 38 -13.10 -6.76 14.46
C GLU A 38 -11.99 -7.65 15.00
N LEU A 39 -10.75 -7.15 15.13
CA LEU A 39 -9.62 -7.92 15.68
C LEU A 39 -9.57 -7.91 17.22
N LEU A 40 -10.37 -7.06 17.88
CA LEU A 40 -10.37 -6.89 19.33
C LEU A 40 -11.53 -7.60 20.04
N VAL A 41 -12.46 -8.19 19.29
CA VAL A 41 -13.62 -8.94 19.78
C VAL A 41 -13.54 -10.40 19.35
#